data_AF-A0ABD0PQI9-F1
#
_entry.id   AF-A0ABD0PQI9-F1
#
_cell.length_a   1.000
_cell.length_b   1.000
_cell.length_c   1.000
_cell.angle_alpha   90.00
_cell.angle_beta   90.00
_cell.angle_gamma   90.00
#
_symmetry.space_group_name_H-M   'P 1'
#
loop_
_entity.id
_entity.type
_entity.pdbx_description
1 polymer ?
#
loop_
_entity_poly.entity_id
_entity_poly.type
_entity_poly.pdbx_seq_one_letter_code
_entity_poly.pdbx_strand_id
1 'polypeptide(L)'
;RKTKKGRQTGKVIQQPSIPERNLPPLPEARALVPKPMPQVVPTMLSLLKAIEPDTIYAGYDSTIPDTSTRLMTTLNRLGGRQVISAVKWAKALP
;
A
#
# COMPACT_ATOMS: atom_id res chain seq x y z
N ARG A 1 -37.38 -24.57 -50.23
CA ARG A 1 -37.39 -23.22 -50.84
C ARG A 1 -38.23 -22.31 -49.94
N LYS A 2 -37.64 -21.27 -49.33
CA LYS A 2 -38.31 -20.34 -48.37
C LYS A 2 -39.46 -19.56 -49.03
N THR A 3 -40.41 -19.09 -48.20
CA THR A 3 -41.19 -17.81 -48.23
C THR A 3 -42.56 -18.05 -47.59
N LYS A 4 -43.28 -17.14 -46.93
CA LYS A 4 -43.07 -15.81 -46.31
C LYS A 4 -44.38 -15.57 -45.53
N LYS A 5 -44.33 -15.34 -44.22
CA LYS A 5 -45.51 -15.03 -43.38
C LYS A 5 -46.06 -13.64 -43.72
N GLY A 6 -47.36 -13.54 -43.96
CA GLY A 6 -48.14 -12.30 -43.89
C GLY A 6 -49.20 -12.44 -42.79
N ARG A 7 -49.11 -11.62 -41.74
CA ARG A 7 -50.01 -11.63 -40.58
C ARG A 7 -51.26 -10.80 -40.84
N GLN A 8 -52.37 -11.33 -40.37
CA GLN A 8 -53.72 -10.74 -40.37
C GLN A 8 -53.81 -9.50 -39.47
N THR A 9 -54.64 -8.55 -39.91
CA THR A 9 -55.02 -7.32 -39.24
C THR A 9 -56.30 -7.50 -38.41
N GLY A 10 -56.31 -6.87 -37.23
CA GLY A 10 -57.49 -6.13 -36.76
C GLY A 10 -58.45 -6.83 -35.81
N LYS A 11 -58.27 -6.56 -34.51
CA LYS A 11 -59.22 -5.91 -33.58
C LYS A 11 -59.02 -6.48 -32.17
N VAL A 12 -58.41 -5.69 -31.29
CA VAL A 12 -58.48 -5.90 -29.85
C VAL A 12 -59.05 -4.63 -29.23
N ILE A 13 -59.95 -4.89 -28.30
CA ILE A 13 -60.97 -4.07 -27.66
C ILE A 13 -60.36 -2.98 -26.77
N GLN A 14 -61.02 -1.81 -26.71
CA GLN A 14 -60.68 -0.71 -25.78
C GLN A 14 -60.77 -1.17 -24.33
N GLN A 15 -59.71 -0.91 -23.57
CA GLN A 15 -59.65 -1.09 -22.11
C GLN A 15 -59.83 0.30 -21.46
N PRO A 16 -60.66 0.45 -20.41
CA PRO A 16 -60.87 1.75 -19.76
C PRO A 16 -59.67 2.11 -18.88
N SER A 17 -59.25 3.38 -18.94
CA SER A 17 -58.12 3.96 -18.23
C SER A 17 -58.37 4.08 -16.72
N ILE A 18 -57.54 3.42 -15.92
CA ILE A 18 -57.39 3.67 -14.48
C ILE A 18 -56.19 4.61 -14.29
N PRO A 19 -56.30 5.75 -13.58
CA PRO A 19 -55.19 6.68 -13.44
C PRO A 19 -54.10 6.09 -12.53
N GLU A 20 -52.91 5.95 -13.11
CA GLU A 20 -51.67 5.52 -12.49
C GLU A 20 -51.29 6.48 -11.35
N ARG A 21 -51.52 6.06 -10.09
CA ARG A 21 -50.95 6.74 -8.93
C ARG A 21 -49.45 6.41 -8.93
N ASN A 22 -48.66 7.34 -9.44
CA ASN A 22 -47.19 7.33 -9.45
C ASN A 22 -46.66 7.01 -8.04
N LEU A 23 -46.26 5.75 -7.81
CA LEU A 23 -45.52 5.36 -6.62
C LEU A 23 -44.04 5.65 -6.88
N PRO A 24 -43.33 6.36 -5.98
CA PRO A 24 -41.91 6.62 -6.16
C PRO A 24 -41.13 5.29 -6.20
N PRO A 25 -40.12 5.16 -7.07
CA PRO A 25 -39.32 3.95 -7.16
C PRO A 25 -38.55 3.74 -5.86
N LEU A 26 -38.70 2.55 -5.27
CA LEU A 26 -37.91 2.12 -4.12
C LEU A 26 -36.42 2.18 -4.50
N PRO A 27 -35.54 2.76 -3.67
CA PRO A 27 -34.13 2.88 -4.00
C PRO A 27 -33.52 1.49 -4.17
N GLU A 28 -33.03 1.20 -5.39
CA GLU A 28 -32.19 0.04 -5.67
C GLU A 28 -31.12 -0.07 -4.59
N ALA A 29 -31.03 -1.24 -3.95
CA ALA A 29 -29.95 -1.57 -3.03
C ALA A 29 -28.63 -1.61 -3.81
N ARG A 30 -28.01 -0.44 -3.97
CA ARG A 30 -26.68 -0.31 -4.56
C ARG A 30 -25.74 -1.09 -3.66
N ALA A 31 -25.17 -2.17 -4.19
CA ALA A 31 -24.11 -2.91 -3.54
C ALA A 31 -23.01 -1.91 -3.14
N LEU A 32 -22.80 -1.73 -1.83
CA LEU A 32 -21.76 -0.89 -1.29
C LEU A 32 -20.42 -1.58 -1.57
N VAL A 33 -19.88 -1.37 -2.76
CA VAL A 33 -18.52 -1.78 -3.08
C VAL A 33 -17.60 -1.03 -2.12
N PRO A 34 -16.82 -1.71 -1.26
CA PRO A 34 -15.87 -1.03 -0.40
C PRO A 34 -14.94 -0.19 -1.27
N LYS A 35 -14.90 1.12 -1.00
CA LYS A 35 -13.95 2.04 -1.62
C LYS A 35 -12.55 1.47 -1.36
N PRO A 36 -11.73 1.18 -2.39
CA PRO A 36 -10.38 0.70 -2.15
C PRO A 36 -9.64 1.76 -1.32
N MET A 37 -9.25 1.37 -0.11
CA MET A 37 -8.45 2.23 0.75
C MET A 37 -7.10 2.48 0.07
N PRO A 38 -6.55 3.70 0.14
CA PRO A 38 -5.24 3.99 -0.41
C PRO A 38 -4.21 3.05 0.23
N GLN A 39 -3.65 2.16 -0.59
CA GLN A 39 -2.53 1.30 -0.20
C GLN A 39 -1.31 2.20 -0.09
N VAL A 40 -0.90 2.54 1.13
CA VAL A 40 0.34 3.29 1.35
C VAL A 40 1.49 2.32 1.12
N VAL A 41 2.03 2.31 -0.09
CA VAL A 41 3.29 1.62 -0.37
C VAL A 41 4.40 2.53 0.15
N PRO A 42 5.19 2.09 1.15
CA PRO A 42 6.31 2.90 1.62
C PRO A 42 7.29 3.15 0.48
N THR A 43 7.78 4.39 0.39
CA THR A 43 8.81 4.74 -0.60
C THR A 43 10.15 4.13 -0.22
N MET A 44 11.03 3.86 -1.18
CA MET A 44 12.39 3.39 -0.89
C MET A 44 13.13 4.30 0.10
N LEU A 45 12.94 5.62 -0.01
CA LEU A 45 13.50 6.59 0.93
C LEU A 45 12.97 6.39 2.36
N SER A 46 11.67 6.11 2.52
CA SER A 46 11.07 5.85 3.83
C SER A 46 11.62 4.57 4.45
N LEU A 47 11.83 3.53 3.64
CA LEU A 47 12.40 2.26 4.11
C LEU A 47 13.85 2.44 4.56
N LEU A 48 14.69 3.10 3.75
CA LEU A 48 16.10 3.35 4.08
C LEU A 48 16.28 4.13 5.38
N LYS A 49 15.44 5.15 5.62
CA LYS A 49 15.44 5.90 6.88
C LYS A 49 15.02 5.04 8.08
N ALA A 50 14.07 4.13 7.89
CA ALA A 50 13.57 3.28 8.96
C ALA A 50 14.59 2.22 9.40
N ILE A 51 15.51 1.83 8.52
CA ILE A 51 16.55 0.84 8.81
C ILE A 51 17.92 1.46 9.13
N GLU A 52 18.05 2.79 9.14
CA GLU A 52 19.33 3.46 9.38
C GLU A 52 19.97 2.97 10.69
N PRO A 53 21.26 2.58 10.69
CA PRO A 53 21.88 2.10 11.90
C PRO A 53 22.13 3.23 12.91
N ASP A 54 21.96 2.92 14.20
CA ASP A 54 22.30 3.86 15.26
C ASP A 54 23.78 4.25 15.26
N THR A 55 24.05 5.47 15.72
CA THR A 55 25.44 5.95 15.89
C THR A 55 26.16 5.12 16.96
N ILE A 56 27.31 4.55 16.58
CA ILE A 56 28.14 3.73 17.46
C ILE A 56 29.32 4.57 17.96
N TYR A 57 29.45 4.67 19.29
CA TYR A 57 30.54 5.41 19.93
C TYR A 57 31.75 4.53 20.21
N ALA A 58 32.94 5.10 20.04
CA ALA A 58 34.21 4.39 20.18
C ALA A 58 34.49 3.89 21.62
N GLY A 59 33.87 4.51 22.63
CA GLY A 59 34.21 4.28 24.04
C GLY A 59 35.64 4.74 24.36
N TYR A 60 36.05 5.83 23.71
CA TYR A 60 37.36 6.44 23.90
C TYR A 60 37.38 7.21 25.23
N ASP A 61 38.40 6.94 26.04
CA ASP A 61 38.65 7.65 27.30
C ASP A 61 39.73 8.71 27.07
N SER A 62 39.32 9.97 27.15
CA SER A 62 40.14 11.17 26.96
C SER A 62 40.87 11.62 28.23
N THR A 63 40.68 10.95 29.37
CA THR A 63 41.34 11.30 30.64
C THR A 63 42.77 10.76 30.73
N ILE A 64 43.16 9.89 29.81
CA ILE A 64 44.47 9.25 29.78
C ILE A 64 45.22 9.58 28.47
N PRO A 65 46.57 9.65 28.49
CA PRO A 65 47.36 10.06 27.35
C PRO A 65 47.11 9.23 26.09
N ASP A 66 47.12 9.91 24.95
CA ASP A 66 47.01 9.27 23.66
C ASP A 66 48.29 8.56 23.26
N THR A 67 48.13 7.32 22.84
CA THR A 67 49.18 6.55 22.17
C THR A 67 48.61 5.98 20.89
N SER A 68 49.46 5.82 19.87
CA SER A 68 49.07 5.23 18.58
C SER A 68 48.38 3.87 18.79
N THR A 69 48.92 3.02 19.67
CA THR A 69 48.33 1.72 20.00
C THR A 69 46.92 1.86 20.57
N ARG A 70 46.69 2.76 21.54
CA ARG A 70 45.35 2.94 22.14
C ARG A 70 44.31 3.41 21.13
N LEU A 71 44.69 4.39 20.30
CA LEU A 71 43.81 4.92 19.25
C LEU A 71 43.45 3.83 18.24
N MET A 72 44.46 3.09 17.74
CA MET A 72 44.26 2.01 16.78
C MET A 72 43.42 0.86 17.36
N THR A 73 43.65 0.43 18.61
CA THR A 73 42.83 -0.58 19.26
C THR A 73 41.38 -0.12 19.41
N THR A 74 41.17 1.14 19.81
CA THR A 74 39.83 1.72 19.97
C THR A 74 39.11 1.80 18.63
N LEU A 75 39.80 2.25 17.58
CA LEU A 75 39.28 2.35 16.22
C LEU A 75 38.95 0.96 15.65
N ASN A 76 39.81 -0.04 15.84
CA ASN A 76 39.55 -1.41 15.40
C ASN A 76 38.31 -2.00 16.07
N ARG A 77 38.11 -1.75 17.38
CA ARG A 77 36.90 -2.18 18.11
C ARG A 77 35.65 -1.47 17.60
N LEU A 78 35.75 -0.18 17.27
CA LEU A 78 34.65 0.56 16.65
C LEU A 78 34.33 -0.01 15.27
N GLY A 79 35.33 -0.18 14.41
CA GLY A 79 35.20 -0.74 13.07
C GLY A 79 34.54 -2.11 13.07
N GLY A 80 34.93 -3.02 13.97
CA GLY A 80 34.28 -4.33 14.10
C GLY A 80 32.77 -4.23 14.37
N ARG A 81 32.34 -3.31 15.25
CA ARG A 81 30.91 -3.07 15.52
C ARG A 81 30.21 -2.40 14.34
N GLN A 82 30.87 -1.47 13.66
CA GLN A 82 30.33 -0.84 12.44
C GLN A 82 30.12 -1.85 11.32
N VAL A 83 31.05 -2.80 11.11
CA VAL A 83 30.90 -3.87 10.13
C VAL A 83 29.68 -4.74 10.45
N ILE A 84 29.50 -5.14 11.70
CA ILE A 84 28.31 -5.91 12.12
C ILE A 84 27.03 -5.11 11.83
N SER A 85 27.03 -3.81 12.14
CA SER A 85 25.89 -2.92 11.90
C SER A 85 25.57 -2.79 10.41
N ALA A 86 26.59 -2.57 9.57
CA ALA A 86 26.45 -2.48 8.13
C ALA A 86 25.94 -3.79 7.52
N VAL A 87 26.39 -4.95 8.02
CA VAL A 87 25.89 -6.26 7.57
C VAL A 87 24.42 -6.44 7.95
N LYS A 88 24.00 -6.03 9.15
CA LYS A 88 22.58 -6.06 9.55
C LYS A 88 21.73 -5.15 8.69
N TRP A 89 22.22 -3.94 8.41
CA TRP A 89 21.57 -2.98 7.51
C TRP A 89 21.39 -3.55 6.11
N ALA A 90 22.45 -4.10 5.52
CA ALA A 90 22.40 -4.69 4.18
C ALA A 90 21.40 -5.85 4.10
N LYS A 91 21.27 -6.66 5.16
CA LYS A 91 20.29 -7.74 5.25
C LYS A 91 18.83 -7.27 5.39
N ALA A 92 18.61 -6.01 5.78
CA ALA A 92 17.30 -5.41 5.94
C ALA A 92 16.81 -4.69 4.67
N LEU A 93 17.61 -4.66 3.61
CA LEU A 93 17.20 -4.12 2.31
C LEU A 93 16.11 -5.01 1.67
N PRO A 94 15.03 -4.42 1.13
CA PRO A 94 13.98 -5.13 0.42
C PRO A 94 14.37 -5.54 -1.00
#